data_AF-A0A7C5B4U4-F1
#
_entry.id   AF-A0A7C5B4U4-F1
#
_cell.length_a   1.000
_cell.length_b   1.000
_cell.length_c   1.000
_cell.angle_alpha   90.00
_cell.angle_beta   90.00
_cell.angle_gamma   90.00
#
_symmetry.space_group_name_H-M   'P 1'
#
loop_
_entity.id
_entity.type
_entity.pdbx_description
1 polymer ?
#
loop_
_entity_poly.entity_id
_entity_poly.type
_entity_poly.pdbx_seq_one_letter_code
_entity_poly.pdbx_strand_id
1 'polypeptide(L)'
;MTNNRKSIGFSITESCYELSKTVTYMPFELKGDKNLEAKAEASYAMAGVSCVFAYVSIESFVNVHLLRTWGKAYNLRDKLQHMSSQLAEIPRNILREFPTEESLGRFIRHKSTQKKLLLLCDFLGIPKINEAEPELWKDFKDLLKEFRDYVIHPKFITEDFQKHMKALLVSNKLGSYSSVARKIIIYFFKDDPQGPPEWLEKNRYFELRGIIIY
;
A
#
# COMPACT_ATOMS: atom_id res chain seq x y z
N MET A 1 -40.12 -4.28 9.23
CA MET A 1 -38.85 -4.99 8.99
C MET A 1 -37.93 -4.07 8.20
N THR A 2 -37.11 -3.28 8.88
CA THR A 2 -36.16 -2.36 8.25
C THR A 2 -34.88 -3.10 7.92
N ASN A 3 -34.60 -3.23 6.62
CA ASN A 3 -33.34 -3.75 6.11
C ASN A 3 -32.19 -2.84 6.56
N ASN A 4 -31.50 -3.24 7.63
CA ASN A 4 -30.19 -2.73 8.00
C ASN A 4 -29.20 -3.15 6.92
N ARG A 5 -29.12 -2.39 5.82
CA ARG A 5 -27.91 -2.35 5.00
C ARG A 5 -26.82 -1.75 5.88
N LYS A 6 -26.09 -2.61 6.61
CA LYS A 6 -24.75 -2.26 7.10
C LYS A 6 -23.99 -1.82 5.87
N SER A 7 -23.76 -0.52 5.71
CA SER A 7 -22.79 -0.06 4.72
C SER A 7 -21.47 -0.68 5.14
N ILE A 8 -20.94 -1.57 4.31
CA ILE A 8 -19.58 -2.04 4.50
C ILE A 8 -18.72 -0.84 4.09
N GLY A 9 -18.40 0.01 5.08
CA GLY A 9 -17.52 1.14 4.89
C GLY A 9 -16.11 0.61 4.72
N PHE A 10 -15.70 0.36 3.48
CA PHE A 10 -14.34 -0.09 3.19
C PHE A 10 -13.37 1.06 3.38
N SER A 11 -12.21 0.78 3.99
CA SER A 11 -11.08 1.70 3.85
C SER A 11 -10.49 1.56 2.44
N ILE A 12 -10.05 2.67 1.85
CA ILE A 12 -9.36 2.67 0.54
C ILE A 12 -8.13 1.75 0.61
N THR A 13 -7.44 1.75 1.75
CA THR A 13 -6.30 0.86 2.04
C THR A 13 -6.64 -0.62 1.82
N GLU A 14 -7.68 -1.10 2.49
CA GLU A 14 -8.12 -2.51 2.44
C GLU A 14 -8.57 -2.89 1.03
N SER A 15 -9.35 -2.02 0.37
CA SER A 15 -9.85 -2.26 -0.99
C SER A 15 -8.71 -2.38 -2.00
N CYS A 16 -7.74 -1.45 -1.95
CA CYS A 16 -6.60 -1.48 -2.85
C CYS A 16 -5.69 -2.68 -2.56
N TYR A 17 -5.48 -3.03 -1.29
CA TYR A 17 -4.69 -4.21 -0.94
C TYR A 17 -5.32 -5.50 -1.47
N GLU A 18 -6.62 -5.69 -1.26
CA GLU A 18 -7.33 -6.88 -1.75
C GLU A 18 -7.36 -6.94 -3.29
N LEU A 19 -7.51 -5.82 -3.99
CA LEU A 19 -7.42 -5.78 -5.45
C LEU A 19 -6.04 -6.21 -5.94
N SER A 20 -4.97 -5.67 -5.34
CA SER A 20 -3.58 -6.05 -5.65
C SER A 20 -3.37 -7.55 -5.47
N LYS A 21 -3.82 -8.09 -4.34
CA LYS A 21 -3.74 -9.51 -4.01
C LYS A 21 -4.57 -10.37 -4.97
N THR A 22 -5.81 -10.00 -5.24
CA THR A 22 -6.72 -10.78 -6.10
C THR A 22 -6.16 -10.91 -7.51
N VAL A 23 -5.65 -9.81 -8.09
CA VAL A 23 -5.06 -9.81 -9.43
C VAL A 23 -3.76 -10.62 -9.47
N THR A 24 -2.99 -10.59 -8.39
CA THR A 24 -1.75 -11.39 -8.26
C THR A 24 -1.99 -12.90 -8.34
N TYR A 25 -3.09 -13.38 -7.76
CA TYR A 25 -3.39 -14.81 -7.64
C TYR A 25 -4.47 -15.29 -8.63
N MET A 26 -4.83 -14.47 -9.62
CA MET A 26 -5.92 -14.82 -10.52
C MET A 26 -5.49 -15.89 -11.54
N PRO A 27 -6.23 -17.00 -11.67
CA PRO A 27 -6.01 -17.95 -12.75
C PRO A 27 -6.43 -17.35 -14.09
N PHE A 28 -5.67 -17.65 -15.15
CA PHE A 28 -5.99 -17.27 -16.53
C PHE A 28 -6.28 -18.51 -17.36
N GLU A 29 -7.36 -18.48 -18.15
CA GLU A 29 -7.70 -19.51 -19.12
C GLU A 29 -7.62 -18.94 -20.54
N LEU A 30 -6.90 -19.65 -21.44
CA LEU A 30 -6.91 -19.34 -22.87
C LEU A 30 -7.90 -20.24 -23.59
N LYS A 31 -8.68 -19.67 -24.50
CA LYS A 31 -9.45 -20.44 -25.49
C LYS A 31 -8.82 -20.25 -26.88
N GLY A 32 -8.56 -21.36 -27.59
CA GLY A 32 -8.06 -21.36 -28.98
C GLY A 32 -6.57 -21.69 -29.15
N ASP A 33 -6.18 -21.96 -30.41
CA ASP A 33 -4.78 -22.18 -30.83
C ASP A 33 -4.11 -20.83 -31.16
N LYS A 34 -3.13 -20.43 -30.32
CA LYS A 34 -2.41 -19.13 -30.24
C LYS A 34 -3.15 -18.09 -29.37
N ASN A 35 -2.50 -17.26 -28.55
CA ASN A 35 -1.21 -16.59 -28.77
C ASN A 35 -0.43 -16.39 -27.44
N LEU A 36 0.82 -16.84 -27.37
CA LEU A 36 1.74 -16.60 -26.23
C LEU A 36 1.89 -15.11 -25.88
N GLU A 37 1.73 -14.26 -26.90
CA GLU A 37 1.72 -12.81 -26.79
C GLU A 37 0.54 -12.28 -25.98
N ALA A 38 -0.68 -12.78 -26.21
CA ALA A 38 -1.87 -12.38 -25.45
C ALA A 38 -1.77 -12.80 -23.96
N LYS A 39 -1.16 -13.96 -23.69
CA LYS A 39 -0.81 -14.40 -22.31
C LYS A 39 0.17 -13.43 -21.65
N ALA A 40 1.16 -12.98 -22.41
CA ALA A 40 2.15 -12.04 -21.93
C ALA A 40 1.45 -10.71 -21.61
N GLU A 41 0.75 -10.10 -22.56
CA GLU A 41 0.04 -8.83 -22.36
C GLU A 41 -0.89 -8.86 -21.15
N ALA A 42 -1.69 -9.91 -20.99
CA ALA A 42 -2.54 -10.08 -19.82
C ALA A 42 -1.74 -10.19 -18.52
N SER A 43 -0.64 -10.95 -18.51
CA SER A 43 0.24 -11.06 -17.34
C SER A 43 0.88 -9.73 -16.97
N TYR A 44 1.27 -8.91 -17.96
CA TYR A 44 1.82 -7.58 -17.73
C TYR A 44 0.77 -6.60 -17.22
N ALA A 45 -0.43 -6.61 -17.79
CA ALA A 45 -1.54 -5.82 -17.29
C ALA A 45 -1.86 -6.19 -15.82
N MET A 46 -1.90 -7.48 -15.50
CA MET A 46 -2.08 -7.96 -14.13
C MET A 46 -0.93 -7.52 -13.21
N ALA A 47 0.32 -7.59 -13.67
CA ALA A 47 1.48 -7.09 -12.92
C ALA A 47 1.36 -5.61 -12.59
N GLY A 48 1.01 -4.80 -13.60
CA GLY A 48 0.83 -3.37 -13.47
C GLY A 48 -0.30 -3.01 -12.52
N VAL A 49 -1.44 -3.67 -12.65
CA VAL A 49 -2.59 -3.50 -11.75
C VAL A 49 -2.21 -3.88 -10.32
N SER A 50 -1.55 -5.03 -10.13
CA SER A 50 -1.07 -5.47 -8.81
C SER A 50 -0.11 -4.44 -8.20
N CYS A 51 0.85 -3.94 -8.99
CA CYS A 51 1.81 -2.93 -8.57
C CYS A 51 1.13 -1.61 -8.17
N VAL A 52 0.23 -1.09 -9.02
CA VAL A 52 -0.50 0.16 -8.78
C VAL A 52 -1.32 0.05 -7.49
N PHE A 53 -2.12 -1.00 -7.36
CA PHE A 53 -2.96 -1.15 -6.18
C PHE A 53 -2.16 -1.46 -4.90
N ALA A 54 -1.02 -2.16 -5.00
CA ALA A 54 -0.10 -2.33 -3.88
C ALA A 54 0.42 -0.98 -3.40
N TYR A 55 0.91 -0.13 -4.33
CA TYR A 55 1.38 1.22 -3.98
C TYR A 55 0.26 2.08 -3.36
N VAL A 56 -0.93 2.11 -3.99
CA VAL A 56 -2.06 2.91 -3.49
C VAL A 56 -2.51 2.44 -2.11
N SER A 57 -2.42 1.14 -1.82
CA SER A 57 -2.71 0.62 -0.47
C SER A 57 -1.74 1.18 0.59
N ILE A 58 -0.43 1.19 0.31
CA ILE A 58 0.60 1.75 1.21
C ILE A 58 0.39 3.27 1.39
N GLU A 59 0.18 3.97 0.28
CA GLU A 59 -0.04 5.42 0.25
C GLU A 59 -1.31 5.82 1.02
N SER A 60 -2.40 5.10 0.82
CA SER A 60 -3.64 5.29 1.59
C SER A 60 -3.42 4.99 3.07
N PHE A 61 -2.76 3.88 3.39
CA PHE A 61 -2.47 3.47 4.76
C PHE A 61 -1.72 4.58 5.50
N VAL A 62 -0.60 5.04 4.94
CA VAL A 62 0.26 6.02 5.61
C VAL A 62 -0.45 7.36 5.77
N ASN A 63 -1.20 7.81 4.77
CA ASN A 63 -1.94 9.08 4.84
C ASN A 63 -3.03 9.05 5.93
N VAL A 64 -3.82 7.97 5.97
CA VAL A 64 -4.89 7.79 6.97
C VAL A 64 -4.30 7.72 8.38
N HIS A 65 -3.20 6.96 8.56
CA HIS A 65 -2.59 6.82 9.88
C HIS A 65 -1.90 8.10 10.35
N LEU A 66 -1.22 8.84 9.46
CA LEU A 66 -0.67 10.15 9.80
C LEU A 66 -1.75 11.12 10.28
N LEU A 67 -2.88 11.23 9.54
CA LEU A 67 -3.99 12.10 9.94
C LEU A 67 -4.64 11.66 11.25
N ARG A 68 -4.87 10.36 11.44
CA ARG A 68 -5.47 9.83 12.68
C ARG A 68 -4.56 10.02 13.88
N THR A 69 -3.27 9.72 13.76
CA THR A 69 -2.30 9.87 14.85
C THR A 69 -2.11 11.33 15.19
N TRP A 70 -2.02 12.23 14.19
CA TRP A 70 -1.98 13.67 14.43
C TRP A 70 -3.27 14.18 15.09
N GLY A 71 -4.45 13.78 14.62
CA GLY A 71 -5.73 14.19 15.20
C GLY A 71 -5.89 13.75 16.65
N LYS A 72 -5.45 12.54 17.00
CA LYS A 72 -5.36 12.11 18.41
C LYS A 72 -4.42 13.02 19.19
N ALA A 73 -3.21 13.25 18.68
CA ALA A 73 -2.19 14.06 19.33
C ALA A 73 -2.62 15.51 19.57
N TYR A 74 -3.28 16.14 18.59
CA TYR A 74 -3.72 17.52 18.65
C TYR A 74 -4.88 17.69 19.63
N ASN A 75 -5.90 16.81 19.57
CA ASN A 75 -6.99 16.79 20.53
C ASN A 75 -6.49 16.53 21.97
N LEU A 76 -5.44 15.72 22.11
CA LEU A 76 -4.76 15.50 23.38
C LEU A 76 -3.96 16.74 23.80
N ARG A 77 -3.25 17.44 22.92
CA ARG A 77 -2.56 18.71 23.24
C ARG A 77 -3.52 19.78 23.77
N ASP A 78 -4.70 19.92 23.15
CA ASP A 78 -5.73 20.85 23.61
C ASP A 78 -6.33 20.44 24.96
N LYS A 79 -6.41 19.13 25.24
CA LYS A 79 -6.91 18.60 26.52
C LYS A 79 -5.85 18.51 27.64
N LEU A 80 -4.57 18.37 27.29
CA LEU A 80 -3.46 18.09 28.20
C LEU A 80 -2.67 19.34 28.61
N GLN A 81 -3.20 20.56 28.40
CA GLN A 81 -2.75 21.71 29.21
C GLN A 81 -2.89 21.45 30.73
N HIS A 82 -3.62 20.40 31.14
CA HIS A 82 -3.87 20.08 32.55
C HIS A 82 -3.45 18.68 33.04
N MET A 83 -2.95 17.75 32.21
CA MET A 83 -2.62 16.39 32.69
C MET A 83 -1.45 15.80 31.89
N SER A 84 -0.34 15.43 32.54
CA SER A 84 0.95 15.20 31.86
C SER A 84 1.47 13.75 31.91
N SER A 85 0.63 12.72 32.01
CA SER A 85 1.14 11.39 32.40
C SER A 85 0.65 10.16 31.61
N GLN A 86 -0.11 10.31 30.52
CA GLN A 86 -0.70 9.13 29.83
C GLN A 86 -0.40 8.98 28.33
N LEU A 87 0.63 9.63 27.79
CA LEU A 87 1.05 9.38 26.41
C LEU A 87 2.50 8.92 26.37
N ALA A 88 2.74 7.77 25.74
CA ALA A 88 3.98 7.56 25.02
C ALA A 88 4.08 8.72 24.01
N GLU A 89 4.97 9.66 24.32
CA GLU A 89 4.96 11.02 23.80
C GLU A 89 5.28 11.02 22.30
N ILE A 90 4.30 11.39 21.47
CA ILE A 90 4.59 11.83 20.10
C ILE A 90 5.61 12.96 20.21
N PRO A 91 6.78 12.86 19.55
CA PRO A 91 7.86 13.81 19.73
C PRO A 91 7.40 15.27 19.53
N ARG A 92 7.63 16.14 20.53
CA ARG A 92 7.13 17.54 20.53
C ARG A 92 7.59 18.35 19.33
N ASN A 93 8.74 18.01 18.75
CA ASN A 93 9.26 18.59 17.50
C ASN A 93 8.31 18.36 16.31
N ILE A 94 7.67 17.19 16.22
CA ILE A 94 6.72 16.87 15.13
C ILE A 94 5.46 17.75 15.23
N LEU A 95 4.94 17.95 16.44
CA LEU A 95 3.79 18.83 16.67
C LEU A 95 4.08 20.29 16.38
N ARG A 96 5.35 20.71 16.50
CA ARG A 96 5.81 22.05 16.09
C ARG A 96 5.95 22.16 14.58
N GLU A 97 6.41 21.10 13.91
CA GLU A 97 6.53 21.05 12.46
C GLU A 97 5.14 21.06 11.77
N PHE A 98 4.15 20.40 12.37
CA PHE A 98 2.79 20.32 11.86
C PHE A 98 1.79 20.96 12.83
N PRO A 99 1.76 22.31 12.95
CA PRO A 99 0.92 23.00 13.92
C PRO A 99 -0.57 22.95 13.59
N THR A 100 -0.96 22.64 12.35
CA THR A 100 -2.36 22.60 11.90
C THR A 100 -2.62 21.37 11.03
N GLU A 101 -3.87 20.93 10.94
CA GLU A 101 -4.27 19.86 10.04
C GLU A 101 -3.93 20.22 8.58
N GLU A 102 -4.07 21.49 8.22
CA GLU A 102 -3.77 21.98 6.88
C GLU A 102 -2.28 21.86 6.53
N SER A 103 -1.37 22.12 7.49
CA SER A 103 0.07 21.99 7.23
C SER A 103 0.49 20.53 7.06
N LEU A 104 -0.07 19.62 7.86
CA LEU A 104 0.09 18.18 7.65
C LEU A 104 -0.54 17.72 6.34
N GLY A 105 -1.72 18.23 6.01
CA GLY A 105 -2.41 17.95 4.75
C GLY A 105 -1.58 18.38 3.54
N ARG A 106 -0.93 19.55 3.59
CA ARG A 106 0.03 19.99 2.56
C ARG A 106 1.23 19.04 2.47
N PHE A 107 1.80 18.63 3.59
CA PHE A 107 2.89 17.65 3.60
C PHE A 107 2.47 16.33 2.94
N ILE A 108 1.32 15.79 3.34
CA ILE A 108 0.74 14.57 2.76
C ILE A 108 0.53 14.75 1.26
N ARG A 109 0.01 15.88 0.78
CA ARG A 109 -0.22 16.08 -0.66
C ARG A 109 1.06 16.15 -1.49
N HIS A 110 2.15 16.71 -0.95
CA HIS A 110 3.32 17.08 -1.76
C HIS A 110 4.58 16.27 -1.50
N LYS A 111 4.62 15.45 -0.44
CA LYS A 111 5.79 14.63 -0.13
C LYS A 111 5.65 13.21 -0.68
N SER A 112 6.78 12.57 -0.93
CA SER A 112 6.81 11.17 -1.37
C SER A 112 6.36 10.24 -0.25
N THR A 113 5.74 9.12 -0.61
CA THR A 113 5.33 8.04 0.30
C THR A 113 6.48 7.60 1.21
N GLN A 114 7.72 7.59 0.71
CA GLN A 114 8.92 7.31 1.50
C GLN A 114 9.03 8.23 2.71
N LYS A 115 8.93 9.55 2.50
CA LYS A 115 9.00 10.53 3.60
C LYS A 115 7.84 10.38 4.57
N LYS A 116 6.65 10.03 4.07
CA LYS A 116 5.46 9.80 4.90
C LYS A 116 5.62 8.58 5.79
N LEU A 117 6.18 7.48 5.28
CA LEU A 117 6.41 6.27 6.06
C LEU A 117 7.40 6.53 7.20
N LEU A 118 8.49 7.24 6.91
CA LEU A 118 9.46 7.63 7.94
C LEU A 118 8.84 8.56 8.98
N LEU A 119 8.06 9.56 8.52
CA LEU A 119 7.33 10.44 9.42
C LEU A 119 6.35 9.65 10.30
N LEU A 120 5.65 8.64 9.75
CA LEU A 120 4.75 7.80 10.54
C LEU A 120 5.50 6.98 11.60
N CYS A 121 6.72 6.50 11.30
CA CYS A 121 7.57 5.85 12.30
C CYS A 121 7.90 6.83 13.43
N ASP A 122 8.29 8.06 13.09
CA ASP A 122 8.59 9.11 14.07
C ASP A 122 7.35 9.46 14.93
N PHE A 123 6.15 9.49 14.33
CA PHE A 123 4.88 9.69 15.05
C PHE A 123 4.56 8.56 16.03
N LEU A 124 4.86 7.31 15.66
CA LEU A 124 4.55 6.14 16.48
C LEU A 124 5.66 5.81 17.48
N GLY A 125 6.80 6.51 17.42
CA GLY A 125 7.95 6.24 18.28
C GLY A 125 8.62 4.88 18.02
N ILE A 126 8.45 4.32 16.82
CA ILE A 126 9.04 3.04 16.41
C ILE A 126 10.29 3.27 15.57
N PRO A 127 11.20 2.30 15.47
CA PRO A 127 12.35 2.39 14.57
C PRO A 127 11.93 2.72 13.13
N LYS A 128 12.77 3.46 12.42
CA LYS A 128 12.50 3.78 11.02
C LYS A 128 12.63 2.54 10.16
N ILE A 129 11.64 2.31 9.29
CA ILE A 129 11.58 1.07 8.49
C ILE A 129 12.80 0.90 7.56
N ASN A 130 13.43 1.98 7.09
CA ASN A 130 14.65 1.90 6.27
C ASN A 130 15.88 1.43 7.05
N GLU A 131 15.86 1.56 8.37
CA GLU A 131 16.94 1.14 9.27
C GLU A 131 16.64 -0.24 9.86
N ALA A 132 15.40 -0.47 10.29
CA ALA A 132 14.98 -1.72 10.92
C ALA A 132 14.76 -2.88 9.94
N GLU A 133 14.31 -2.59 8.71
CA GLU A 133 13.96 -3.58 7.69
C GLU A 133 14.55 -3.17 6.33
N PRO A 134 15.89 -3.15 6.18
CA PRO A 134 16.57 -2.60 5.00
C PRO A 134 16.21 -3.33 3.69
N GLU A 135 16.02 -4.64 3.73
CA GLU A 135 15.59 -5.42 2.56
C GLU A 135 14.15 -5.11 2.16
N LEU A 136 13.23 -5.01 3.12
CA LEU A 136 11.85 -4.59 2.83
C LEU A 136 11.82 -3.15 2.27
N TRP A 137 12.68 -2.27 2.77
CA TRP A 137 12.81 -0.92 2.24
C TRP A 137 13.34 -0.90 0.81
N LYS A 138 14.27 -1.80 0.47
CA LYS A 138 14.74 -2.00 -0.90
C LYS A 138 13.62 -2.51 -1.79
N ASP A 139 12.89 -3.54 -1.37
CA ASP A 139 11.73 -4.07 -2.11
C ASP A 139 10.67 -2.99 -2.35
N PHE A 140 10.43 -2.12 -1.35
CA PHE A 140 9.52 -0.98 -1.49
C PHE A 140 10.03 0.06 -2.49
N LYS A 141 11.33 0.37 -2.51
CA LYS A 141 11.91 1.27 -3.53
C LYS A 141 11.79 0.69 -4.94
N ASP A 142 11.94 -0.62 -5.07
CA ASP A 142 11.75 -1.30 -6.36
C ASP A 142 10.28 -1.22 -6.78
N LEU A 143 9.32 -1.47 -5.88
CA LEU A 143 7.89 -1.27 -6.12
C LEU A 143 7.58 0.17 -6.58
N LEU A 144 8.17 1.20 -5.94
CA LEU A 144 8.00 2.59 -6.35
C LEU A 144 8.53 2.88 -7.75
N LYS A 145 9.65 2.27 -8.10
CA LYS A 145 10.24 2.42 -9.43
C LYS A 145 9.30 1.81 -10.48
N GLU A 146 8.86 0.57 -10.26
CA GLU A 146 7.93 -0.13 -11.15
C GLU A 146 6.60 0.63 -11.29
N PHE A 147 6.06 1.16 -10.19
CA PHE A 147 4.86 2.00 -10.22
C PHE A 147 5.02 3.24 -11.11
N ARG A 148 6.17 3.93 -11.01
CA ARG A 148 6.46 5.12 -11.84
C ARG A 148 6.65 4.74 -13.30
N ASP A 149 7.35 3.64 -13.56
CA ASP A 149 7.56 3.12 -14.91
C ASP A 149 6.21 2.71 -15.56
N TYR A 150 5.24 2.23 -14.76
CA TYR A 150 3.91 1.89 -15.26
C TYR A 150 2.99 3.11 -15.48
N VAL A 151 2.97 4.07 -14.54
CA VAL A 151 1.97 5.16 -14.52
C VAL A 151 2.46 6.46 -15.15
N ILE A 152 3.74 6.80 -14.98
CA ILE A 152 4.29 8.13 -15.35
C ILE A 152 5.05 8.06 -16.67
N HIS A 153 5.80 6.98 -16.88
CA HIS A 153 6.60 6.78 -18.08
C HIS A 153 6.29 5.43 -18.71
N PRO A 154 5.06 5.22 -19.20
CA PRO A 154 4.70 3.94 -19.79
C PRO A 154 5.63 3.64 -20.97
N LYS A 155 6.65 2.81 -20.74
CA LYS A 155 7.60 2.38 -21.77
C LYS A 155 6.92 1.33 -22.63
N PHE A 156 5.92 1.75 -23.41
CA PHE A 156 5.41 0.97 -24.53
C PHE A 156 6.41 1.11 -25.70
N ILE A 157 7.60 0.52 -25.56
CA ILE A 157 8.59 0.46 -26.64
C ILE A 157 8.74 -0.99 -27.07
N THR A 158 8.36 -1.21 -28.31
CA THR A 158 7.83 -2.43 -28.95
C THR A 158 8.78 -3.63 -29.08
N GLU A 159 10.04 -3.52 -28.63
CA GLU A 159 11.00 -4.65 -28.57
C GLU A 159 11.42 -4.97 -27.13
N ASP A 160 11.60 -3.95 -26.29
CA ASP A 160 11.85 -4.12 -24.86
C ASP A 160 10.63 -4.68 -24.14
N PHE A 161 9.41 -4.40 -24.63
CA PHE A 161 8.18 -4.97 -24.10
C PHE A 161 8.22 -6.51 -24.13
N GLN A 162 8.56 -7.14 -25.25
CA GLN A 162 8.63 -8.60 -25.34
C GLN A 162 9.76 -9.19 -24.47
N LYS A 163 10.88 -8.48 -24.30
CA LYS A 163 11.99 -8.90 -23.42
C LYS A 163 11.63 -8.79 -21.93
N HIS A 164 11.00 -7.69 -21.51
CA HIS A 164 10.47 -7.52 -20.16
C HIS A 164 9.33 -8.49 -19.88
N MET A 165 8.53 -8.80 -20.89
CA MET A 165 7.43 -9.76 -20.79
C MET A 165 7.93 -11.18 -20.53
N LYS A 166 8.93 -11.63 -21.28
CA LYS A 166 9.63 -12.89 -21.00
C LYS A 166 10.25 -12.88 -19.61
N ALA A 167 10.90 -11.79 -19.21
CA ALA A 167 11.50 -11.69 -17.88
C ALA A 167 10.46 -11.74 -16.74
N LEU A 168 9.30 -11.10 -16.89
CA LEU A 168 8.21 -11.13 -15.90
C LEU A 168 7.56 -12.51 -15.79
N LEU A 169 7.34 -13.19 -16.91
CA LEU A 169 6.82 -14.57 -16.95
C LEU A 169 7.80 -15.57 -16.32
N VAL A 170 9.12 -15.36 -16.49
CA VAL A 170 10.16 -16.25 -15.94
C VAL A 170 10.50 -15.92 -14.48
N SER A 171 10.36 -14.66 -14.06
CA SER A 171 10.85 -14.22 -12.74
C SER A 171 9.86 -14.35 -11.58
N ASN A 172 8.63 -14.81 -11.80
CA ASN A 172 7.60 -14.98 -10.74
C ASN A 172 7.36 -13.72 -9.87
N LYS A 173 7.78 -12.52 -10.32
CA LYS A 173 7.70 -11.28 -9.56
C LYS A 173 6.28 -10.73 -9.38
N LEU A 174 5.29 -11.30 -10.09
CA LEU A 174 3.87 -11.00 -9.96
C LEU A 174 3.38 -11.10 -8.50
N GLY A 175 3.86 -12.11 -7.76
CA GLY A 175 3.57 -12.34 -6.33
C GLY A 175 4.15 -11.30 -5.36
N SER A 176 5.11 -10.48 -5.82
CA SER A 176 5.97 -9.73 -4.91
C SER A 176 5.33 -8.41 -4.44
N TYR A 177 4.58 -7.69 -5.28
CA TYR A 177 4.13 -6.34 -4.93
C TYR A 177 3.08 -6.32 -3.80
N SER A 178 2.07 -7.19 -3.87
CA SER A 178 1.09 -7.35 -2.79
C SER A 178 1.74 -7.84 -1.49
N SER A 179 2.76 -8.70 -1.58
CA SER A 179 3.55 -9.14 -0.44
C SER A 179 4.34 -7.99 0.20
N VAL A 180 4.97 -7.12 -0.61
CA VAL A 180 5.65 -5.92 -0.12
C VAL A 180 4.68 -4.99 0.59
N ALA A 181 3.52 -4.69 -0.01
CA ALA A 181 2.49 -3.89 0.64
C ALA A 181 2.04 -4.48 1.99
N ARG A 182 1.80 -5.80 2.03
CA ARG A 182 1.47 -6.51 3.28
C ARG A 182 2.55 -6.32 4.34
N LYS A 183 3.82 -6.58 4.00
CA LYS A 183 4.94 -6.47 4.94
C LYS A 183 5.13 -5.04 5.45
N ILE A 184 5.02 -4.04 4.57
CA ILE A 184 5.07 -2.62 4.95
C ILE A 184 3.95 -2.29 5.94
N ILE A 185 2.72 -2.74 5.70
CA ILE A 185 1.59 -2.46 6.59
C ILE A 185 1.77 -3.20 7.93
N ILE A 186 2.12 -4.49 7.90
CA ILE A 186 2.36 -5.31 9.11
C ILE A 186 3.46 -4.71 9.99
N TYR A 187 4.47 -4.05 9.41
CA TYR A 187 5.54 -3.39 10.17
C TYR A 187 4.99 -2.46 11.26
N PHE A 188 3.88 -1.76 10.99
CA PHE A 188 3.26 -0.82 11.92
C PHE A 188 2.35 -1.47 12.97
N PHE A 189 2.23 -2.80 12.97
CA PHE A 189 1.47 -3.59 13.95
C PHE A 189 2.35 -4.57 14.74
N LYS A 190 3.68 -4.51 14.60
CA LYS A 190 4.60 -5.47 15.23
C LYS A 190 4.49 -5.51 16.77
N ASP A 191 4.27 -4.35 17.37
CA ASP A 191 4.14 -4.19 18.82
C ASP A 191 2.67 -4.01 19.26
N ASP A 192 1.71 -4.18 18.35
CA ASP A 192 0.28 -4.13 18.69
C ASP A 192 -0.14 -5.47 19.30
N PRO A 193 -0.65 -5.50 20.55
CA PRO A 193 -1.10 -6.74 21.20
C PRO A 193 -2.29 -7.41 20.49
N GLN A 194 -3.03 -6.68 19.65
CA GLN A 194 -4.10 -7.25 18.82
C GLN A 194 -3.58 -7.85 17.51
N GLY A 195 -2.32 -7.60 17.16
CA GLY A 195 -1.69 -8.04 15.93
C GLY A 195 -2.20 -7.28 14.70
N PRO A 196 -1.71 -7.67 13.49
CA PRO A 196 -2.14 -7.04 12.26
C PRO A 196 -3.61 -7.35 11.93
N PRO A 197 -4.33 -6.43 11.25
CA PRO A 197 -5.71 -6.67 10.85
C PRO A 197 -5.89 -7.92 9.97
N GLU A 198 -6.93 -8.71 10.24
CA GLU A 198 -7.16 -10.00 9.55
C GLU A 198 -7.39 -9.86 8.02
N TRP A 199 -7.81 -8.69 7.54
CA TRP A 199 -7.96 -8.42 6.09
C TRP A 199 -6.64 -8.46 5.32
N LEU A 200 -5.49 -8.39 6.00
CA LEU A 200 -4.18 -8.60 5.37
C LEU A 200 -3.94 -10.07 4.98
N GLU A 201 -4.60 -11.01 5.66
CA GLU A 201 -4.39 -12.45 5.47
C GLU A 201 -5.37 -13.07 4.47
N LYS A 202 -6.62 -12.63 4.44
CA LYS A 202 -7.68 -13.22 3.62
C LYS A 202 -8.32 -12.16 2.71
N ASN A 203 -8.53 -12.50 1.43
CA ASN A 203 -9.39 -11.68 0.57
C ASN A 203 -10.83 -11.87 1.04
N ARG A 204 -11.49 -10.79 1.44
CA ARG A 204 -12.85 -10.84 1.97
C ARG A 204 -13.89 -10.37 0.97
N TYR A 205 -13.51 -9.56 -0.01
CA TYR A 205 -14.49 -8.83 -0.83
C TYR A 205 -14.31 -8.99 -2.33
N PHE A 206 -13.10 -9.29 -2.79
CA PHE A 206 -12.84 -9.48 -4.21
C PHE A 206 -12.57 -10.95 -4.52
N GLU A 207 -13.45 -11.53 -5.32
CA GLU A 207 -13.28 -12.85 -5.93
C GLU A 207 -13.39 -12.67 -7.45
N LEU A 208 -12.25 -12.75 -8.14
CA LEU A 208 -12.21 -12.76 -9.59
C LEU A 208 -12.11 -14.21 -10.04
N ARG A 209 -13.16 -14.69 -10.74
CA ARG A 209 -13.32 -16.10 -11.13
C ARG A 209 -12.40 -16.56 -12.27
N GLY A 210 -11.61 -15.64 -12.83
CA GLY A 210 -10.66 -15.89 -13.90
C GLY A 210 -10.81 -14.88 -15.03
N ILE A 211 -9.72 -14.67 -15.77
CA ILE A 211 -9.72 -13.92 -17.03
C ILE A 211 -9.76 -14.95 -18.17
N ILE A 212 -10.77 -14.84 -19.03
CA ILE A 212 -10.85 -15.59 -20.29
C ILE A 212 -10.35 -14.67 -21.39
N ILE A 213 -9.28 -15.09 -22.07
CA ILE A 213 -8.74 -14.38 -23.23
C ILE A 213 -9.22 -15.11 -24.48
N TYR A 214 -9.88 -14.36 -25.37
CA TYR A 214 -10.37 -14.82 -26.68
C TYR A 214 -9.35 -14.53 -27.77
#